data_AF-A0A7S3YK48-F1
#
_entry.id   AF-A0A7S3YK48-F1
#
_cell.length_a   1.000
_cell.length_b   1.000
_cell.length_c   1.000
_cell.angle_alpha   90.00
_cell.angle_beta   90.00
_cell.angle_gamma   90.00
#
_symmetry.space_group_name_H-M   'P 1'
#
loop_
_entity.id
_entity.type
_entity.pdbx_description
1 polymer ?
#
loop_
_entity_poly.entity_id
_entity_poly.type
_entity_poly.pdbx_seq_one_letter_code
_entity_poly.pdbx_strand_id
1 'polypeptide(L)'
;MCDKRRNLKDIKEEFPQVDFEHIKDNKDTLFTPERESDEDLLERAYMFMVELGNRPEDVIVVCSHSTWLLAVFQCVLDIENQDFKRWFQTGEMRAVIVRWEQPEDESI
;
A
#
# COMPACT_ATOMS: atom_id res chain seq x y z
N MET A 1 -10.49 -17.03 8.36
CA MET A 1 -10.65 -16.80 6.92
C MET A 1 -9.30 -16.32 6.42
N CYS A 2 -8.77 -16.91 5.36
CA CYS A 2 -7.49 -16.44 4.79
C CYS A 2 -7.65 -14.96 4.44
N ASP A 3 -6.66 -14.14 4.79
CA ASP A 3 -6.55 -12.71 4.45
C ASP A 3 -7.39 -11.71 5.26
N LYS A 4 -8.30 -12.15 6.14
CA LYS A 4 -8.94 -11.23 7.10
C LYS A 4 -7.96 -10.81 8.19
N ARG A 5 -7.78 -9.50 8.40
CA ARG A 5 -6.97 -8.97 9.51
C ARG A 5 -7.57 -9.33 10.87
N ARG A 6 -6.71 -9.70 11.82
CA ARG A 6 -7.09 -9.86 13.24
C ARG A 6 -7.56 -8.53 13.84
N ASN A 7 -8.33 -8.59 14.94
CA ASN A 7 -8.73 -7.35 15.60
C ASN A 7 -7.49 -6.58 16.08
N LEU A 8 -7.54 -5.26 15.96
CA LEU A 8 -6.43 -4.39 16.33
C LEU A 8 -6.04 -4.54 17.80
N LYS A 9 -7.03 -4.70 18.69
CA LYS A 9 -6.81 -4.94 20.12
C LYS A 9 -5.90 -6.14 20.36
N ASP A 10 -6.19 -7.26 19.71
CA ASP A 10 -5.45 -8.51 19.90
C ASP A 10 -4.00 -8.37 19.38
N ILE A 11 -3.81 -7.64 18.27
CA ILE A 11 -2.48 -7.40 17.69
C ILE A 11 -1.67 -6.43 18.58
N LYS A 12 -2.30 -5.37 19.11
CA LYS A 12 -1.66 -4.40 20.02
C LYS A 12 -1.20 -5.04 21.33
N GLU A 13 -1.96 -6.01 21.85
CA GLU A 13 -1.56 -6.77 23.04
C GLU A 13 -0.36 -7.68 22.77
N GLU A 14 -0.26 -8.25 21.57
CA GLU A 14 0.84 -9.14 21.18
C GLU A 14 2.12 -8.39 20.77
N PHE A 15 1.98 -7.21 20.16
CA PHE A 15 3.08 -6.39 19.65
C PHE A 15 3.01 -4.95 20.20
N PRO A 16 3.16 -4.75 21.52
CA PRO A 16 3.00 -3.44 22.15
C PRO A 16 4.06 -2.40 21.72
N GLN A 17 5.16 -2.86 21.12
CA GLN A 17 6.24 -2.01 20.59
C GLN A 17 5.95 -1.44 19.20
N VAL A 18 4.92 -1.93 18.51
CA VAL A 18 4.54 -1.46 17.17
C VAL A 18 3.54 -0.33 17.31
N ASP A 19 3.79 0.76 16.60
CA ASP A 19 2.81 1.84 16.48
C ASP A 19 1.74 1.49 15.44
N PHE A 20 0.48 1.60 15.84
CA PHE A 20 -0.67 1.35 14.98
C PHE A 20 -1.61 2.57 14.89
N GLU A 21 -1.10 3.78 15.13
CA GLU A 21 -1.88 5.03 15.09
C GLU A 21 -2.70 5.18 13.80
N HIS A 22 -2.14 4.74 12.66
CA HIS A 22 -2.78 4.87 11.35
C HIS A 22 -3.93 3.87 11.09
N ILE A 23 -4.13 2.87 11.96
CA ILE A 23 -5.26 1.93 11.87
C ILE A 23 -6.39 2.40 12.79
N LYS A 24 -7.44 2.97 12.19
CA LYS A 24 -8.58 3.55 12.91
C LYS A 24 -9.53 2.49 13.46
N ASP A 25 -9.85 1.48 12.65
CA ASP A 25 -10.86 0.49 12.98
C ASP A 25 -10.28 -0.71 13.73
N ASN A 26 -10.92 -1.08 14.84
CA ASN A 26 -10.53 -2.29 15.56
C ASN A 26 -10.75 -3.55 14.70
N LYS A 27 -11.89 -3.61 13.99
CA LYS A 27 -12.22 -4.72 13.09
C LYS A 27 -11.74 -4.42 11.68
N ASP A 28 -11.56 -5.49 10.90
CA ASP A 28 -11.36 -5.37 9.46
C ASP A 28 -12.68 -4.98 8.78
N THR A 29 -12.81 -3.70 8.43
CA THR A 29 -14.00 -3.11 7.80
C THR A 29 -13.99 -3.24 6.28
N LEU A 30 -12.82 -3.49 5.68
CA LEU A 30 -12.66 -3.66 4.24
C LEU A 30 -12.82 -5.13 3.82
N PHE A 31 -12.66 -6.07 4.75
CA PHE A 31 -12.83 -7.49 4.45
C PHE A 31 -14.28 -7.87 4.14
N THR A 32 -14.48 -8.49 2.97
CA THR A 32 -15.70 -9.20 2.58
C THR A 32 -15.39 -10.68 2.34
N PRO A 33 -16.40 -11.58 2.45
CA PRO A 33 -16.23 -12.99 2.08
C PRO A 33 -15.87 -13.21 0.60
N GLU A 34 -16.26 -12.27 -0.26
CA GLU A 34 -15.99 -12.26 -1.68
C GLU A 34 -14.55 -11.82 -1.98
N ARG A 35 -13.99 -12.30 -3.10
CA ARG A 35 -12.70 -11.82 -3.57
C ARG A 35 -12.85 -10.37 -4.03
N GLU A 36 -11.90 -9.53 -3.61
CA GLU A 36 -11.80 -8.14 -4.05
C GLU A 36 -11.69 -8.03 -5.59
N SER A 37 -12.32 -7.01 -6.16
CA SER A 37 -12.23 -6.69 -7.59
C SER A 37 -10.88 -6.05 -7.96
N ASP A 38 -10.51 -6.10 -9.23
CA ASP A 38 -9.29 -5.43 -9.69
C ASP A 38 -9.43 -3.89 -9.58
N GLU A 39 -10.65 -3.37 -9.78
CA GLU A 39 -10.96 -1.94 -9.62
C GLU A 39 -10.75 -1.46 -8.18
N ASP A 40 -11.31 -2.15 -7.19
CA ASP A 40 -11.15 -1.82 -5.77
C ASP A 40 -9.68 -1.91 -5.35
N LEU A 41 -8.97 -2.94 -5.84
CA LEU A 41 -7.54 -3.12 -5.59
C LEU A 41 -6.73 -1.92 -6.11
N LEU A 42 -6.98 -1.50 -7.35
CA LEU A 42 -6.29 -0.37 -7.97
C LEU A 42 -6.62 0.96 -7.30
N GLU A 43 -7.88 1.20 -6.96
CA GLU A 43 -8.30 2.39 -6.22
C GLU A 43 -7.59 2.48 -4.87
N ARG A 44 -7.55 1.39 -4.09
CA ARG A 44 -6.85 1.37 -2.80
C ARG A 44 -5.33 1.49 -2.94
N ALA A 45 -4.75 0.89 -3.98
CA ALA A 45 -3.33 1.03 -4.27
C ALA A 45 -2.97 2.49 -4.59
N TYR A 46 -3.79 3.18 -5.39
CA TYR A 46 -3.63 4.59 -5.69
C TYR A 46 -3.78 5.46 -4.44
N MET A 47 -4.86 5.29 -3.68
CA MET A 47 -5.12 6.05 -2.45
C MET A 47 -3.99 5.87 -1.43
N PHE A 48 -3.47 4.66 -1.28
CA PHE A 48 -2.31 4.39 -0.42
C PHE A 48 -1.08 5.20 -0.85
N MET A 49 -0.77 5.27 -2.16
CA MET A 49 0.36 6.07 -2.64
C MET A 49 0.12 7.56 -2.40
N VAL A 50 -1.09 8.08 -2.60
CA VAL A 50 -1.44 9.47 -2.26
C VAL A 50 -1.23 9.75 -0.77
N GLU A 51 -1.64 8.84 0.11
CA GLU A 51 -1.38 8.96 1.56
C GLU A 51 0.11 8.94 1.88
N LEU A 52 0.91 8.07 1.23
CA LEU A 52 2.36 8.06 1.37
C LEU A 52 3.01 9.37 0.95
N GLY A 53 2.50 10.04 -0.08
CA GLY A 53 3.00 11.34 -0.52
C GLY A 53 2.82 12.47 0.51
N ASN A 54 1.93 12.28 1.48
CA ASN A 54 1.69 13.23 2.58
C ASN A 54 2.45 12.86 3.87
N ARG A 55 3.20 11.76 3.88
CA ARG A 55 3.99 11.33 5.03
C ARG A 55 5.26 12.18 5.18
N PRO A 56 5.67 12.52 6.41
CA PRO A 56 6.90 13.27 6.66
C PRO A 56 8.17 12.42 6.54
N GLU A 57 8.06 11.08 6.47
CA GLU A 57 9.21 10.19 6.39
C GLU A 57 9.88 10.17 5.01
N ASP A 58 11.20 10.33 4.97
CA ASP A 58 12.00 10.27 3.72
C ASP A 58 12.18 8.84 3.18
N VAL A 59 12.13 7.84 4.07
CA VAL A 59 12.36 6.43 3.74
C VAL A 59 11.25 5.57 4.34
N ILE A 60 10.49 4.92 3.46
CA ILE A 60 9.33 4.11 3.83
C ILE A 60 9.54 2.68 3.30
N VAL A 61 9.31 1.69 4.16
CA VAL A 61 9.32 0.27 3.78
C VAL A 61 7.88 -0.24 3.72
N VAL A 62 7.48 -0.75 2.56
CA VAL A 62 6.16 -1.37 2.36
C VAL A 62 6.34 -2.87 2.25
N CYS A 63 5.78 -3.62 3.20
CA CYS A 63 5.73 -5.08 3.16
C CYS A 63 4.31 -5.51 2.77
N SER A 64 4.17 -6.19 1.64
CA SER A 64 2.86 -6.57 1.09
C SER A 64 2.97 -7.83 0.23
N HIS A 65 1.84 -8.27 -0.32
CA HIS A 65 1.74 -9.44 -1.20
C HIS A 65 2.10 -9.09 -2.65
N SER A 66 2.60 -10.07 -3.39
CA SER A 66 3.08 -9.89 -4.77
C SER A 66 2.04 -9.28 -5.72
N THR A 67 0.76 -9.67 -5.60
CA THR A 67 -0.32 -9.11 -6.45
C THR A 67 -0.54 -7.62 -6.19
N TRP A 68 -0.54 -7.21 -4.93
CA TRP A 68 -0.74 -5.80 -4.55
C TRP A 68 0.47 -4.96 -4.97
N LEU A 69 1.70 -5.46 -4.74
CA LEU A 69 2.92 -4.79 -5.19
C LEU A 69 2.96 -4.68 -6.72
N LEU A 70 2.50 -5.70 -7.43
CA LEU A 70 2.43 -5.67 -8.89
C LEU A 70 1.45 -4.60 -9.38
N ALA A 71 0.27 -4.49 -8.78
CA ALA A 71 -0.74 -3.48 -9.12
C ALA A 71 -0.17 -2.05 -8.96
N VAL A 72 0.54 -1.78 -7.87
CA VAL A 72 1.23 -0.49 -7.67
C VAL A 72 2.22 -0.20 -8.79
N PHE A 73 3.13 -1.15 -9.05
CA PHE A 73 4.22 -0.93 -10.01
C PHE A 73 3.77 -0.92 -11.48
N GLN A 74 2.68 -1.63 -11.82
CA GLN A 74 2.19 -1.71 -13.19
C GLN A 74 1.22 -0.59 -13.53
N CYS A 75 0.36 -0.20 -12.59
CA CYS A 75 -0.83 0.60 -12.89
C CYS A 75 -0.88 1.94 -12.14
N VAL A 76 -0.22 2.07 -10.99
CA VAL A 76 -0.26 3.29 -10.18
C VAL A 76 0.96 4.17 -10.43
N LEU A 77 2.15 3.56 -10.48
CA LEU A 77 3.39 4.29 -10.70
C LEU A 77 3.69 4.45 -12.20
N ASP A 78 4.11 5.65 -12.57
CA ASP A 78 4.74 5.85 -13.88
C ASP A 78 6.20 5.40 -13.82
N ILE A 79 6.48 4.27 -14.46
CA ILE A 79 7.81 3.63 -14.45
C ILE A 79 8.20 3.29 -15.88
N GLU A 80 9.29 3.91 -16.34
CA GLU A 80 9.88 3.65 -17.66
C GLU A 80 10.49 2.24 -17.74
N ASN A 81 11.26 1.84 -16.72
CA ASN A 81 11.94 0.56 -16.70
C ASN A 81 10.97 -0.59 -16.39
N GLN A 82 10.70 -1.40 -17.43
CA GLN A 82 9.77 -2.52 -17.37
C GLN A 82 10.20 -3.65 -16.41
N ASP A 83 11.48 -3.74 -16.03
CA ASP A 83 11.95 -4.76 -15.08
C ASP A 83 11.30 -4.60 -13.69
N PHE A 84 10.91 -3.38 -13.33
CA PHE A 84 10.19 -3.10 -12.09
C PHE A 84 8.72 -3.52 -12.13
N LYS A 85 8.18 -3.82 -13.33
CA LYS A 85 6.80 -4.27 -13.54
C LYS A 85 6.64 -5.79 -13.48
N ARG A 86 7.69 -6.53 -13.12
CA ARG A 86 7.64 -8.00 -12.99
C ARG A 86 7.12 -8.45 -11.62
N TRP A 87 6.60 -9.67 -11.57
CA TRP A 87 6.16 -10.34 -10.34
C TRP A 87 7.23 -10.32 -9.24
N PHE A 88 6.81 -10.07 -8.00
CA PHE A 88 7.67 -10.10 -6.80
C PHE A 88 7.76 -11.52 -6.25
N GLN A 89 8.97 -12.05 -6.11
CA GLN A 89 9.20 -13.31 -5.41
C GLN A 89 9.05 -13.15 -3.89
N THR A 90 8.79 -14.25 -3.18
CA THR A 90 8.69 -14.24 -1.72
C THR A 90 9.98 -13.70 -1.08
N GLY A 91 9.85 -12.64 -0.29
CA GLY A 91 10.99 -11.98 0.37
C GLY A 91 11.83 -11.11 -0.56
N GLU A 92 11.42 -10.90 -1.82
CA GLU A 92 12.08 -9.96 -2.73
C GLU A 92 11.90 -8.52 -2.25
N MET A 93 12.98 -7.76 -2.23
CA MET A 93 12.99 -6.33 -1.91
C MET A 93 13.37 -5.52 -3.15
N ARG A 94 12.63 -4.44 -3.42
CA ARG A 94 13.00 -3.41 -4.41
C ARG A 94 13.05 -2.06 -3.73
N ALA A 95 14.14 -1.34 -3.95
CA ALA A 95 14.27 0.05 -3.53
C ALA A 95 14.01 0.96 -4.75
N VAL A 96 13.15 1.95 -4.58
CA VAL A 96 12.80 2.93 -5.61
C VAL A 96 12.76 4.32 -5.01
N ILE A 97 13.06 5.32 -5.83
CA ILE A 97 12.84 6.73 -5.49
C ILE A 97 11.52 7.13 -6.13
N VAL A 98 10.55 7.51 -5.30
CA VAL A 98 9.26 8.03 -5.77
C VAL A 98 9.35 9.55 -5.78
N ARG A 99 8.92 10.17 -6.88
CA ARG A 99 8.76 11.62 -6.98
C ARG A 99 7.28 11.93 -7.13
N TRP A 100 6.84 12.93 -6.39
CA TRP A 100 5.47 13.42 -6.45
C TRP A 100 5.45 14.65 -7.34
N GLU A 101 4.64 14.63 -8.38
CA GLU A 101 4.37 15.83 -9.18
C GLU A 101 3.29 16.63 -8.46
N GLN A 102 3.61 17.89 -8.16
CA GLN A 102 2.57 18.85 -7.77
C GLN A 102 1.81 19.20 -9.05
N PRO A 103 0.47 19.26 -9.04
CA PRO A 103 -0.26 19.82 -10.18
C PRO A 103 0.30 21.22 -10.45
N GLU A 104 0.66 21.50 -11.70
CA GLU A 104 1.13 22.82 -12.09
C GLU A 104 0.08 23.84 -11.64
N ASP A 105 0.53 24.89 -10.95
CA ASP A 105 -0.30 26.01 -10.56
C ASP A 105 -0.80 26.66 -11.85
N GLU A 106 -1.98 26.28 -12.33
CA GLU A 106 -2.65 26.89 -13.47
C GLU A 106 -3.07 28.31 -13.07
N SER A 107 -2.09 29.20 -12.96
CA SER A 107 -2.30 30.63 -12.85
C SER A 107 -2.83 31.13 -14.21
N ILE A 108 -4.15 31.18 -14.34
CA ILE A 108 -4.88 31.92 -15.39
C ILE A 108 -4.91 33.41 -15.04
#